data_AF-A0A2B4SA31-F1
#
_entry.id   AF-A0A2B4SA31-F1
#
_cell.length_a   1.000
_cell.length_b   1.000
_cell.length_c   1.000
_cell.angle_alpha   90.00
_cell.angle_beta   90.00
_cell.angle_gamma   90.00
#
_symmetry.space_group_name_H-M   'P 1'
#
loop_
_entity.id
_entity.type
_entity.pdbx_description
1 polymer ?
#
loop_
_entity_poly.entity_id
_entity_poly.type
_entity_poly.pdbx_seq_one_letter_code
_entity_poly.pdbx_strand_id
1 'polypeptide(L)'
;MSVRKEYSKEGIIPITELRNELAIDIDVGTASDIARTLRQCDAQIFSGWKDFPSVFDENTIYAMDKVAEKAKEIIQDSSGDKAIVLSGCGTSGRLAYFLAHKFSQLAKAQQISACYDYLIAGGDISLFTSQEAPEDDWKKGEEDLIQLSRHKKRVLFIGITCGLSAPYVAGQLECCMRHSDIFIPVLLGFNPVHQARKNPIEQWDKSFFDVANALEANDKGIIVNPVVGPEAITGSSRMKGGRATKILLESILVKAHASVSQPRSMLNTLPEILLMYENMYRRTYLNCSSIARALELAAESLKSNGHVFYIGWGSEGFMGLLDASECVPTFSANFDDVRGFIAEGYNALNNREGELMLNGSKKLCISLEDFQSIFLPELTINDTVVLISSDNKAFRQVTQLIHLIKGKGTQLIGIMHKKKSELWNLFKHVIHVELNHPTGCLNEKSSSNTVLLSEFLNQCLQEISIKWILNAISTGAHVLKGKVLRGLMIDVKVSNSKLFHRAKSIVSTFARTDQECALHAVLKAIYRRDSINDVFSLHISEHVARGTVMDQVVPVAVLIATGKFSVASAMYALKTSTVSQILKDLGLIE
;
A
#
# COMPACT_ATOMS: atom_id res chain seq x y z
N MET A 1 -17.32 -32.34 -3.63
CA MET A 1 -17.65 -32.14 -2.20
C MET A 1 -16.36 -31.76 -1.50
N SER A 2 -16.08 -30.46 -1.35
CA SER A 2 -14.86 -30.01 -0.64
C SER A 2 -15.15 -29.97 0.86
N VAL A 3 -14.29 -30.63 1.62
CA VAL A 3 -14.28 -30.51 3.08
C VAL A 3 -13.81 -29.08 3.36
N ARG A 4 -14.74 -28.18 3.75
CA ARG A 4 -14.37 -26.87 4.31
C ARG A 4 -13.50 -27.15 5.53
N LYS A 5 -12.19 -26.89 5.44
CA LYS A 5 -11.31 -26.89 6.61
C LYS A 5 -11.88 -25.86 7.60
N GLU A 6 -12.33 -26.33 8.76
CA GLU A 6 -12.69 -25.44 9.87
C GLU A 6 -11.39 -24.89 10.47
N TYR A 7 -11.07 -23.65 10.14
CA TYR A 7 -9.93 -22.93 10.74
C TYR A 7 -10.25 -22.55 12.18
N SER A 8 -9.25 -22.54 13.07
CA SER A 8 -9.46 -22.15 14.47
C SER A 8 -10.13 -20.79 14.54
N LYS A 9 -11.31 -20.70 15.15
CA LYS A 9 -12.03 -19.43 15.44
C LYS A 9 -11.33 -18.59 16.51
N GLU A 10 -10.13 -18.99 16.93
CA GLU A 10 -9.36 -18.38 18.00
C GLU A 10 -8.57 -17.18 17.47
N GLY A 11 -9.13 -15.99 17.69
CA GLY A 11 -8.46 -14.73 17.43
C GLY A 11 -9.46 -13.57 17.45
N ILE A 12 -9.49 -12.81 18.56
CA ILE A 12 -10.25 -11.56 18.65
C ILE A 12 -9.61 -10.48 17.75
N ILE A 13 -8.29 -10.55 17.57
CA ILE A 13 -7.51 -9.58 16.79
C ILE A 13 -7.40 -10.08 15.33
N PRO A 14 -7.80 -9.26 14.33
CA PRO A 14 -7.66 -9.63 12.93
C PRO A 14 -6.19 -9.89 12.54
N ILE A 15 -5.93 -10.83 11.63
CA ILE A 15 -4.56 -11.21 11.21
C ILE A 15 -3.76 -10.00 10.71
N THR A 16 -4.39 -9.08 9.99
CA THR A 16 -3.75 -7.84 9.51
C THR A 16 -3.30 -6.89 10.63
N GLU A 17 -3.82 -7.06 11.86
CA GLU A 17 -3.46 -6.29 13.06
C GLU A 17 -2.64 -7.11 14.07
N LEU A 18 -2.29 -8.36 13.75
CA LEU A 18 -1.37 -9.15 14.56
C LEU A 18 0.08 -8.68 14.35
N ARG A 19 0.91 -8.95 15.37
CA ARG A 19 2.36 -8.86 15.20
C ARG A 19 2.86 -10.06 14.43
N ASN A 20 3.75 -9.82 13.46
CA ASN A 20 4.42 -10.89 12.75
C ASN A 20 5.53 -11.48 13.63
N GLU A 21 5.49 -12.79 13.84
CA GLU A 21 6.46 -13.53 14.65
C GLU A 21 7.90 -13.41 14.14
N LEU A 22 8.09 -13.13 12.84
CA LEU A 22 9.40 -12.97 12.22
C LEU A 22 10.00 -11.58 12.41
N ALA A 23 9.19 -10.59 12.78
CA ALA A 23 9.58 -9.17 12.79
C ALA A 23 9.47 -8.53 14.18
N ILE A 24 9.36 -9.34 15.24
CA ILE A 24 9.25 -8.85 16.62
C ILE A 24 10.47 -8.01 17.01
N ASP A 25 11.66 -8.36 16.55
CA ASP A 25 12.91 -7.67 16.92
C ASP A 25 13.52 -6.89 15.74
N ILE A 26 12.68 -6.50 14.76
CA ILE A 26 13.12 -5.77 13.57
C ILE A 26 13.80 -4.42 13.91
N ASP A 27 13.42 -3.82 15.03
CA ASP A 27 13.88 -2.52 15.52
C ASP A 27 15.28 -2.54 16.17
N VAL A 28 15.81 -3.72 16.53
CA VAL A 28 17.18 -3.87 17.03
C VAL A 28 18.13 -4.46 15.97
N GLY A 29 17.63 -4.76 14.78
CA GLY A 29 18.41 -5.33 13.68
C GLY A 29 19.27 -4.33 12.93
N THR A 30 20.35 -4.81 12.30
CA THR A 30 21.10 -4.02 11.32
C THR A 30 20.28 -3.82 10.04
N ALA A 31 20.76 -2.96 9.14
CA ALA A 31 20.13 -2.80 7.82
C ALA A 31 19.99 -4.13 7.06
N SER A 32 20.98 -5.03 7.21
CA SER A 32 20.93 -6.36 6.61
C SER A 32 19.88 -7.26 7.26
N ASP A 33 19.72 -7.19 8.57
CA ASP A 33 18.73 -8.00 9.30
C ASP A 33 17.32 -7.52 8.99
N ILE A 34 17.10 -6.21 8.89
CA ILE A 34 15.84 -5.61 8.45
C ILE A 34 15.49 -6.10 7.04
N ALA A 35 16.42 -5.99 6.08
CA ALA A 35 16.16 -6.43 4.70
C ALA A 35 15.81 -7.93 4.61
N ARG A 36 16.50 -8.79 5.40
CA ARG A 36 16.20 -10.23 5.49
C ARG A 36 14.86 -10.51 6.15
N THR A 37 14.51 -9.77 7.19
CA THR A 37 13.22 -9.88 7.90
C THR A 37 12.07 -9.52 6.97
N LEU A 38 12.18 -8.40 6.25
CA LEU A 38 11.19 -7.98 5.27
C LEU A 38 11.03 -9.02 4.15
N ARG A 39 12.14 -9.56 3.62
CA ARG A 39 12.11 -10.68 2.68
C ARG A 39 11.29 -11.85 3.22
N GLN A 40 11.59 -12.31 4.44
CA GLN A 40 10.90 -13.45 5.05
C GLN A 40 9.40 -13.17 5.24
N CYS A 41 9.03 -11.96 5.66
CA CYS A 41 7.63 -11.57 5.78
C CYS A 41 6.92 -11.55 4.42
N ASP A 42 7.58 -11.05 3.37
CA ASP A 42 7.05 -11.05 2.00
C ASP A 42 6.89 -12.46 1.41
N ALA A 43 7.74 -13.41 1.81
CA ALA A 43 7.61 -14.81 1.42
C ALA A 43 6.25 -15.41 1.80
N GLN A 44 5.67 -14.97 2.92
CA GLN A 44 4.37 -15.46 3.44
C GLN A 44 3.20 -15.17 2.50
N ILE A 45 3.34 -14.23 1.55
CA ILE A 45 2.33 -14.04 0.49
C ILE A 45 2.17 -15.33 -0.32
N PHE A 46 3.28 -16.02 -0.61
CA PHE A 46 3.32 -17.20 -1.48
C PHE A 46 3.31 -18.49 -0.68
N SER A 47 4.08 -18.57 0.41
CA SER A 47 4.18 -19.78 1.24
C SER A 47 2.97 -20.00 2.15
N GLY A 48 2.06 -19.02 2.26
CA GLY A 48 0.98 -19.01 3.24
C GLY A 48 1.45 -18.66 4.65
N TRP A 49 0.50 -18.60 5.58
CA TRP A 49 0.73 -18.33 7.00
C TRP A 49 -0.09 -19.28 7.87
N LYS A 50 0.61 -20.12 8.64
CA LYS A 50 0.01 -21.20 9.44
C LYS A 50 -0.88 -22.08 8.55
N ASP A 51 -2.04 -22.49 9.06
CA ASP A 51 -2.98 -23.36 8.36
C ASP A 51 -3.97 -22.60 7.48
N PHE A 52 -3.91 -21.27 7.40
CA PHE A 52 -4.87 -20.48 6.62
C PHE A 52 -4.64 -20.59 5.10
N PRO A 53 -5.68 -20.38 4.26
CA PRO A 53 -5.53 -20.44 2.81
C PRO A 53 -4.55 -19.39 2.29
N SER A 54 -3.56 -19.84 1.53
CA SER A 54 -2.62 -19.03 0.77
C SER A 54 -3.19 -18.56 -0.58
N VAL A 55 -2.36 -17.86 -1.36
CA VAL A 55 -2.69 -17.47 -2.75
C VAL A 55 -2.74 -18.66 -3.73
N PHE A 56 -2.14 -19.80 -3.38
CA PHE A 56 -2.12 -21.01 -4.22
C PHE A 56 -3.18 -22.03 -3.82
N ASP A 57 -3.92 -21.81 -2.73
CA ASP A 57 -4.98 -22.72 -2.30
C ASP A 57 -6.12 -22.79 -3.32
N GLU A 58 -6.68 -23.99 -3.51
CA GLU A 58 -7.69 -24.29 -4.54
C GLU A 58 -8.90 -23.36 -4.46
N ASN A 59 -9.42 -23.09 -3.24
CA ASN A 59 -10.54 -22.19 -3.03
C ASN A 59 -10.20 -20.74 -3.41
N THR A 60 -8.97 -20.29 -3.14
CA THR A 60 -8.50 -18.96 -3.54
C THR A 60 -8.42 -18.86 -5.06
N ILE A 61 -7.76 -19.82 -5.70
CA ILE A 61 -7.66 -19.88 -7.17
C ILE A 61 -9.04 -19.92 -7.82
N TYR A 62 -9.97 -20.70 -7.27
CA TYR A 62 -11.35 -20.78 -7.75
C TYR A 62 -12.09 -19.44 -7.63
N ALA A 63 -11.95 -18.74 -6.50
CA ALA A 63 -12.55 -17.41 -6.34
C ALA A 63 -11.96 -16.40 -7.33
N MET A 64 -10.64 -16.38 -7.49
CA MET A 64 -9.95 -15.55 -8.49
C MET A 64 -10.42 -15.87 -9.92
N ASP A 65 -10.61 -17.15 -10.23
CA ASP A 65 -11.07 -17.62 -11.53
C ASP A 65 -12.48 -17.11 -11.86
N LYS A 66 -13.40 -17.17 -10.88
CA LYS A 66 -14.73 -16.57 -11.00
C LYS A 66 -14.65 -15.08 -11.34
N VAL A 67 -13.77 -14.33 -10.69
CA VAL A 67 -13.58 -12.89 -11.01
C VAL A 67 -13.03 -12.73 -12.42
N ALA A 68 -12.06 -13.55 -12.83
CA ALA A 68 -11.46 -13.48 -14.17
C ALA A 68 -12.49 -13.77 -15.27
N GLU A 69 -13.38 -14.75 -15.09
CA GLU A 69 -14.47 -15.03 -16.03
C GLU A 69 -15.50 -13.89 -16.08
N LYS A 70 -15.84 -13.28 -14.94
CA LYS A 70 -16.70 -12.08 -14.94
C LYS A 70 -16.03 -10.90 -15.61
N ALA A 71 -14.74 -10.67 -15.39
CA ALA A 71 -14.00 -9.62 -16.07
C ALA A 71 -13.97 -9.87 -17.59
N LYS A 72 -13.74 -11.11 -18.03
CA LYS A 72 -13.77 -11.52 -19.43
C LYS A 72 -15.13 -11.26 -20.08
N GLU A 73 -16.25 -11.58 -19.41
CA GLU A 73 -17.62 -11.26 -19.89
C GLU A 73 -17.82 -9.76 -20.13
N ILE A 74 -17.22 -8.91 -19.28
CA ILE A 74 -17.25 -7.44 -19.45
C ILE A 74 -16.33 -7.00 -20.59
N ILE A 75 -15.11 -7.54 -20.67
CA ILE A 75 -14.08 -7.18 -21.67
C ILE A 75 -14.53 -7.54 -23.09
N GLN A 76 -15.25 -8.65 -23.28
CA GLN A 76 -15.77 -9.07 -24.60
C GLN A 76 -16.89 -8.17 -25.13
N ASP A 77 -17.45 -7.31 -24.28
CA ASP A 77 -18.54 -6.42 -24.65
C ASP A 77 -18.03 -5.15 -25.35
N SER A 78 -18.62 -4.83 -26.50
CA SER A 78 -18.28 -3.64 -27.28
C SER A 78 -19.31 -2.50 -27.15
N SER A 79 -20.33 -2.64 -26.30
CA SER A 79 -21.41 -1.66 -26.19
C SER A 79 -21.00 -0.37 -25.48
N GLY A 80 -19.96 -0.41 -24.64
CA GLY A 80 -19.54 0.69 -23.78
C GLY A 80 -20.39 0.86 -22.51
N ASP A 81 -21.50 0.13 -22.39
CA ASP A 81 -22.43 0.17 -21.25
C ASP A 81 -21.97 -0.69 -20.07
N LYS A 82 -20.85 -1.39 -20.20
CA LYS A 82 -20.27 -2.24 -19.15
C LYS A 82 -18.95 -1.67 -18.64
N ALA A 83 -18.62 -1.94 -17.37
CA ALA A 83 -17.37 -1.46 -16.77
C ALA A 83 -16.83 -2.42 -15.70
N ILE A 84 -15.52 -2.37 -15.50
CA ILE A 84 -14.82 -2.94 -14.34
C ILE A 84 -14.39 -1.75 -13.47
N VAL A 85 -14.92 -1.68 -12.25
CA VAL A 85 -14.65 -0.60 -11.29
C VAL A 85 -13.83 -1.16 -10.14
N LEU A 86 -12.64 -0.60 -9.92
CA LEU A 86 -11.80 -0.92 -8.76
C LEU A 86 -11.94 0.19 -7.70
N SER A 87 -12.09 -0.17 -6.43
CA SER A 87 -12.18 0.83 -5.37
C SER A 87 -11.41 0.46 -4.11
N GLY A 88 -10.89 1.46 -3.40
CA GLY A 88 -10.27 1.27 -2.10
C GLY A 88 -9.87 2.58 -1.44
N CYS A 89 -9.23 2.48 -0.27
CA CYS A 89 -8.75 3.61 0.52
C CYS A 89 -7.22 3.58 0.63
N GLY A 90 -6.57 4.74 0.75
CA GLY A 90 -5.11 4.84 0.85
C GLY A 90 -4.39 4.05 -0.25
N THR A 91 -3.41 3.21 0.12
CA THR A 91 -2.72 2.30 -0.82
C THR A 91 -3.66 1.47 -1.68
N SER A 92 -4.75 0.93 -1.14
CA SER A 92 -5.71 0.12 -1.91
C SER A 92 -6.40 0.97 -3.00
N GLY A 93 -6.75 2.22 -2.70
CA GLY A 93 -7.29 3.15 -3.69
C GLY A 93 -6.26 3.60 -4.73
N ARG A 94 -5.00 3.82 -4.32
CA ARG A 94 -3.90 4.13 -5.26
C ARG A 94 -3.62 2.98 -6.23
N LEU A 95 -3.71 1.74 -5.73
CA LEU A 95 -3.62 0.54 -6.58
C LEU A 95 -4.86 0.39 -7.48
N ALA A 96 -6.06 0.73 -7.01
CA ALA A 96 -7.26 0.74 -7.84
C ALA A 96 -7.10 1.67 -9.05
N TYR A 97 -6.66 2.91 -8.81
CA TYR A 97 -6.30 3.86 -9.87
C TYR A 97 -5.24 3.29 -10.82
N PHE A 98 -4.12 2.82 -10.25
CA PHE A 98 -2.98 2.31 -11.03
C PHE A 98 -3.39 1.17 -11.96
N LEU A 99 -4.14 0.20 -11.45
CA LEU A 99 -4.60 -0.95 -12.21
C LEU A 99 -5.65 -0.55 -13.25
N ALA A 100 -6.63 0.30 -12.89
CA ALA A 100 -7.63 0.76 -13.85
C ALA A 100 -6.97 1.51 -15.03
N HIS A 101 -5.99 2.37 -14.74
CA HIS A 101 -5.23 3.09 -15.76
C HIS A 101 -4.43 2.13 -16.65
N LYS A 102 -3.68 1.20 -16.06
CA LYS A 102 -2.87 0.23 -16.82
C LYS A 102 -3.70 -0.70 -17.70
N PHE A 103 -4.78 -1.26 -17.16
CA PHE A 103 -5.62 -2.17 -17.93
C PHE A 103 -6.46 -1.45 -18.99
N SER A 104 -6.80 -0.17 -18.78
CA SER A 104 -7.31 0.71 -19.85
C SER A 104 -6.31 0.86 -21.00
N GLN A 105 -5.02 1.07 -20.72
CA GLN A 105 -3.99 1.14 -21.77
C GLN A 105 -3.84 -0.20 -22.51
N LEU A 106 -3.85 -1.32 -21.78
CA LEU A 106 -3.80 -2.65 -22.38
C LEU A 106 -5.04 -2.92 -23.27
N ALA A 107 -6.23 -2.60 -22.79
CA ALA A 107 -7.47 -2.73 -23.54
C ALA A 107 -7.40 -1.94 -24.86
N LYS A 108 -6.96 -0.67 -24.78
CA LYS A 108 -6.75 0.17 -25.97
C LYS A 108 -5.73 -0.43 -26.94
N ALA A 109 -4.61 -0.94 -26.45
CA ALA A 109 -3.59 -1.58 -27.28
C ALA A 109 -4.09 -2.88 -27.95
N GLN A 110 -5.01 -3.59 -27.30
CA GLN A 110 -5.69 -4.77 -27.83
C GLN A 110 -6.94 -4.43 -28.68
N GLN A 111 -7.25 -3.15 -28.87
CA GLN A 111 -8.46 -2.68 -29.57
C GLN A 111 -9.78 -3.17 -28.93
N ILE A 112 -9.78 -3.30 -27.61
CA ILE A 112 -10.94 -3.68 -26.81
C ILE A 112 -11.60 -2.42 -26.24
N SER A 113 -12.92 -2.30 -26.37
CA SER A 113 -13.72 -1.17 -25.86
C SER A 113 -13.97 -1.21 -24.34
N ALA A 114 -13.27 -2.07 -23.59
CA ALA A 114 -13.52 -2.27 -22.17
C ALA A 114 -13.27 -0.99 -21.36
N CYS A 115 -14.19 -0.68 -20.45
CA CYS A 115 -14.12 0.48 -19.57
C CYS A 115 -13.58 0.05 -18.21
N TYR A 116 -12.36 0.49 -17.86
CA TYR A 116 -11.84 0.40 -16.50
C TYR A 116 -11.95 1.74 -15.81
N ASP A 117 -12.51 1.72 -14.60
CA ASP A 117 -12.65 2.89 -13.76
C ASP A 117 -12.14 2.62 -12.35
N TYR A 118 -11.84 3.70 -11.63
CA TYR A 118 -11.43 3.63 -10.24
C TYR A 118 -12.22 4.59 -9.36
N LEU A 119 -12.22 4.25 -8.07
CA LEU A 119 -12.67 5.10 -6.97
C LEU A 119 -11.66 5.02 -5.82
N ILE A 120 -11.22 6.17 -5.34
CA ILE A 120 -10.38 6.29 -4.15
C ILE A 120 -11.10 7.20 -3.16
N ALA A 121 -11.20 6.76 -1.91
CA ALA A 121 -11.76 7.58 -0.84
C ALA A 121 -10.97 8.89 -0.74
N GLY A 122 -11.67 10.02 -0.82
CA GLY A 122 -11.07 11.37 -0.82
C GLY A 122 -10.71 11.92 -2.20
N GLY A 123 -11.01 11.23 -3.31
CA GLY A 123 -10.75 11.72 -4.67
C GLY A 123 -9.26 11.74 -5.06
N ASP A 124 -8.94 12.34 -6.21
CA ASP A 124 -7.60 12.22 -6.81
C ASP A 124 -6.48 12.84 -5.97
N ILE A 125 -6.80 13.81 -5.11
CA ILE A 125 -5.83 14.37 -4.14
C ILE A 125 -5.20 13.28 -3.25
N SER A 126 -5.92 12.19 -3.02
CA SER A 126 -5.49 11.04 -2.24
C SER A 126 -4.49 10.16 -2.97
N LEU A 127 -4.31 10.33 -4.29
CA LEU A 127 -3.23 9.67 -5.06
C LEU A 127 -1.86 10.17 -4.61
N PHE A 128 -1.77 11.43 -4.16
CA PHE A 128 -0.52 12.14 -3.89
C PHE A 128 -0.27 12.37 -2.40
N THR A 129 -1.36 12.52 -1.64
CA THR A 129 -1.31 12.83 -0.22
C THR A 129 -2.06 11.76 0.59
N SER A 130 -1.69 11.60 1.86
CA SER A 130 -2.47 10.74 2.77
C SER A 130 -3.73 11.47 3.20
N GLN A 131 -4.88 10.90 2.84
CA GLN A 131 -6.22 11.35 3.21
C GLN A 131 -6.93 10.16 3.86
N GLU A 132 -6.80 10.04 5.18
CA GLU A 132 -7.30 8.88 5.91
C GLU A 132 -8.76 9.04 6.36
N ALA A 133 -9.19 10.27 6.69
CA ALA A 133 -10.54 10.53 7.17
C ALA A 133 -11.65 10.11 6.19
N PRO A 134 -11.51 10.29 4.85
CA PRO A 134 -12.50 9.79 3.90
C PRO A 134 -12.73 8.27 3.91
N GLU A 135 -11.83 7.46 4.50
CA GLU A 135 -12.03 6.01 4.65
C GLU A 135 -13.29 5.68 5.47
N ASP A 136 -13.62 6.53 6.45
CA ASP A 136 -14.70 6.30 7.41
C ASP A 136 -16.12 6.68 6.88
N ASP A 137 -16.23 7.25 5.68
CA ASP A 137 -17.50 7.69 5.10
C ASP A 137 -18.12 6.64 4.15
N TRP A 138 -19.01 5.81 4.71
CA TRP A 138 -19.72 4.78 3.96
C TRP A 138 -20.74 5.34 2.96
N LYS A 139 -21.38 6.48 3.28
CA LYS A 139 -22.38 7.13 2.41
C LYS A 139 -21.71 7.68 1.17
N LYS A 140 -20.57 8.35 1.35
CA LYS A 140 -19.79 8.87 0.24
C LYS A 140 -19.31 7.76 -0.70
N GLY A 141 -18.92 6.61 -0.15
CA GLY A 141 -18.58 5.43 -0.94
C GLY A 141 -19.72 4.99 -1.86
N GLU A 142 -20.94 4.88 -1.32
CA GLU A 142 -22.14 4.57 -2.10
C GLU A 142 -22.43 5.63 -3.18
N GLU A 143 -22.43 6.91 -2.80
CA GLU A 143 -22.69 8.03 -3.71
C GLU A 143 -21.71 8.05 -4.89
N ASP A 144 -20.42 7.87 -4.62
CA ASP A 144 -19.37 7.85 -5.63
C ASP A 144 -19.57 6.69 -6.62
N LEU A 145 -19.93 5.49 -6.12
CA LEU A 145 -20.20 4.33 -6.97
C LEU A 145 -21.42 4.53 -7.85
N ILE A 146 -22.52 5.03 -7.28
CA ILE A 146 -23.73 5.35 -8.04
C ILE A 146 -23.43 6.40 -9.09
N GLN A 147 -22.72 7.48 -8.74
CA GLN A 147 -22.36 8.55 -9.65
C GLN A 147 -21.50 8.06 -10.81
N LEU A 148 -20.47 7.26 -10.54
CA LEU A 148 -19.60 6.70 -11.55
C LEU A 148 -20.35 5.75 -12.49
N SER A 149 -21.34 5.02 -11.97
CA SER A 149 -22.02 3.94 -12.69
C SER A 149 -23.35 4.35 -13.33
N ARG A 150 -23.76 5.63 -13.28
CA ARG A 150 -25.10 6.11 -13.70
C ARG A 150 -25.53 5.68 -15.11
N HIS A 151 -24.58 5.50 -16.02
CA HIS A 151 -24.83 5.15 -17.41
C HIS A 151 -24.45 3.71 -17.75
N LYS A 152 -24.10 2.89 -16.74
CA LYS A 152 -23.67 1.51 -16.94
C LYS A 152 -24.84 0.56 -16.68
N LYS A 153 -24.99 -0.42 -17.58
CA LYS A 153 -25.97 -1.52 -17.45
C LYS A 153 -25.41 -2.69 -16.66
N ARG A 154 -24.09 -2.85 -16.62
CA ARG A 154 -23.43 -3.91 -15.85
C ARG A 154 -22.07 -3.44 -15.35
N VAL A 155 -21.79 -3.65 -14.08
CA VAL A 155 -20.52 -3.26 -13.44
C VAL A 155 -19.97 -4.43 -12.64
N LEU A 156 -18.76 -4.86 -12.98
CA LEU A 156 -17.96 -5.69 -12.08
C LEU A 156 -17.26 -4.77 -11.08
N PHE A 157 -17.77 -4.72 -9.85
CA PHE A 157 -17.22 -3.87 -8.79
C PHE A 157 -16.24 -4.68 -7.94
N ILE A 158 -15.01 -4.20 -7.78
CA ILE A 158 -13.97 -4.81 -6.98
C ILE A 158 -13.60 -3.86 -5.84
N GLY A 159 -14.16 -4.11 -4.65
CA GLY A 159 -13.87 -3.38 -3.42
C GLY A 159 -12.66 -3.97 -2.69
N ILE A 160 -11.64 -3.15 -2.48
CA ILE A 160 -10.33 -3.54 -1.93
C ILE A 160 -10.18 -2.98 -0.52
N THR A 161 -10.08 -3.86 0.47
CA THR A 161 -9.75 -3.48 1.85
C THR A 161 -8.95 -4.59 2.53
N CYS A 162 -7.65 -4.38 2.71
CA CYS A 162 -6.74 -5.40 3.25
C CYS A 162 -7.26 -6.00 4.57
N GLY A 163 -7.74 -5.14 5.48
CA GLY A 163 -8.20 -5.54 6.80
C GLY A 163 -9.67 -5.94 6.92
N LEU A 164 -10.46 -5.86 5.83
CA LEU A 164 -11.93 -5.97 5.90
C LEU A 164 -12.54 -4.99 6.92
N SER A 165 -12.19 -3.71 6.77
CA SER A 165 -12.46 -2.71 7.82
C SER A 165 -12.95 -1.34 7.34
N ALA A 166 -12.81 -1.01 6.06
CA ALA A 166 -13.02 0.33 5.52
C ALA A 166 -14.52 0.62 5.26
N PRO A 167 -15.15 1.55 6.01
CA PRO A 167 -16.56 1.91 5.80
C PRO A 167 -16.89 2.36 4.37
N TYR A 168 -16.02 3.15 3.73
CA TYR A 168 -16.18 3.57 2.33
C TYR A 168 -16.45 2.38 1.38
N VAL A 169 -15.67 1.30 1.51
CA VAL A 169 -15.84 0.09 0.70
C VAL A 169 -17.07 -0.73 1.14
N ALA A 170 -17.39 -0.74 2.44
CA ALA A 170 -18.57 -1.43 2.95
C ALA A 170 -19.86 -0.83 2.37
N GLY A 171 -19.99 0.50 2.32
CA GLY A 171 -21.14 1.18 1.71
C GLY A 171 -21.30 0.84 0.23
N GLN A 172 -20.19 0.76 -0.50
CA GLN A 172 -20.19 0.33 -1.91
C GLN A 172 -20.67 -1.11 -2.10
N LEU A 173 -20.16 -2.05 -1.28
CA LEU A 173 -20.58 -3.46 -1.34
C LEU A 173 -22.06 -3.63 -1.00
N GLU A 174 -22.55 -2.93 0.03
CA GLU A 174 -23.97 -2.91 0.37
C GLU A 174 -24.82 -2.37 -0.79
N CYS A 175 -24.40 -1.27 -1.42
CA CYS A 175 -25.05 -0.73 -2.61
C CYS A 175 -25.10 -1.76 -3.75
N CYS A 176 -23.99 -2.45 -4.04
CA CYS A 176 -23.97 -3.50 -5.05
C CYS A 176 -24.96 -4.63 -4.74
N MET A 177 -25.07 -5.06 -3.48
CA MET A 177 -26.01 -6.11 -3.07
C MET A 177 -27.48 -5.68 -3.18
N ARG A 178 -27.78 -4.38 -3.07
CA ARG A 178 -29.13 -3.82 -3.29
C ARG A 178 -29.48 -3.69 -4.77
N HIS A 179 -28.49 -3.57 -5.64
CA HIS A 179 -28.64 -3.34 -7.08
C HIS A 179 -27.94 -4.43 -7.91
N SER A 180 -28.24 -5.71 -7.61
CA SER A 180 -27.58 -6.88 -8.23
C SER A 180 -27.88 -7.07 -9.73
N ASP A 181 -28.89 -6.38 -10.24
CA ASP A 181 -29.18 -6.26 -11.67
C ASP A 181 -28.07 -5.49 -12.41
N ILE A 182 -27.46 -4.51 -11.75
CA ILE A 182 -26.36 -3.71 -12.29
C ILE A 182 -25.00 -4.24 -11.83
N PHE A 183 -24.85 -4.53 -10.54
CA PHE A 183 -23.53 -4.77 -9.94
C PHE A 183 -23.23 -6.25 -9.70
N ILE A 184 -21.98 -6.62 -9.93
CA ILE A 184 -21.36 -7.87 -9.48
C ILE A 184 -20.32 -7.49 -8.42
N PRO A 185 -20.62 -7.62 -7.11
CA PRO A 185 -19.67 -7.25 -6.08
C PRO A 185 -18.58 -8.31 -5.88
N VAL A 186 -17.34 -7.84 -5.81
CA VAL A 186 -16.16 -8.59 -5.41
C VAL A 186 -15.52 -7.89 -4.22
N LEU A 187 -15.27 -8.64 -3.15
CA LEU A 187 -14.52 -8.18 -1.99
C LEU A 187 -13.12 -8.79 -2.01
N LEU A 188 -12.09 -7.95 -2.01
CA LEU A 188 -10.69 -8.34 -1.90
C LEU A 188 -10.11 -7.87 -0.55
N GLY A 189 -9.58 -8.81 0.23
CA GLY A 189 -8.93 -8.53 1.52
C GLY A 189 -8.02 -9.67 1.96
N PHE A 190 -7.51 -9.63 3.20
CA PHE A 190 -6.55 -10.64 3.69
C PHE A 190 -6.86 -11.15 5.10
N ASN A 191 -8.11 -10.96 5.54
CA ASN A 191 -8.65 -11.58 6.74
C ASN A 191 -9.77 -12.56 6.36
N PRO A 192 -9.96 -13.63 7.15
CA PRO A 192 -11.21 -14.38 7.15
C PRO A 192 -12.41 -13.47 7.45
N VAL A 193 -13.58 -13.74 6.85
CA VAL A 193 -14.80 -12.92 7.03
C VAL A 193 -15.16 -12.76 8.51
N HIS A 194 -15.04 -13.81 9.32
CA HIS A 194 -15.36 -13.78 10.75
C HIS A 194 -14.45 -12.85 11.59
N GLN A 195 -13.32 -12.41 11.03
CA GLN A 195 -12.39 -11.43 11.62
C GLN A 195 -12.55 -10.02 11.05
N ALA A 196 -13.51 -9.79 10.14
CA ALA A 196 -13.82 -8.44 9.68
C ALA A 196 -14.22 -7.51 10.85
N ARG A 197 -14.10 -6.20 10.65
CA ARG A 197 -14.38 -5.19 11.68
C ARG A 197 -15.84 -5.28 12.16
N LYS A 198 -16.01 -5.56 13.45
CA LYS A 198 -17.31 -5.60 14.15
C LYS A 198 -17.67 -4.30 14.88
N ASN A 199 -16.71 -3.39 15.04
CA ASN A 199 -16.97 -2.10 15.68
C ASN A 199 -18.04 -1.33 14.86
N PRO A 200 -18.96 -0.61 15.54
CA PRO A 200 -19.95 0.22 14.86
C PRO A 200 -19.29 1.21 13.88
N ILE A 201 -20.00 1.47 12.79
CA ILE A 201 -19.66 2.52 11.84
C ILE A 201 -20.58 3.70 12.15
N GLU A 202 -20.01 4.91 12.29
CA GLU A 202 -20.80 6.09 12.65
C GLU A 202 -21.91 6.35 11.63
N GLN A 203 -23.08 6.73 12.13
CA GLN A 203 -24.29 6.96 11.31
C GLN A 203 -24.77 5.75 10.50
N TRP A 204 -24.36 4.54 10.86
CA TRP A 204 -24.83 3.31 10.23
C TRP A 204 -25.23 2.26 11.27
N ASP A 205 -26.20 1.43 10.92
CA ASP A 205 -26.66 0.30 11.72
C ASP A 205 -25.87 -0.99 11.48
N LYS A 206 -24.95 -0.97 10.51
CA LYS A 206 -24.11 -2.11 10.12
C LYS A 206 -22.64 -1.88 10.43
N SER A 207 -21.95 -2.94 10.79
CA SER A 207 -20.50 -3.04 10.80
C SER A 207 -19.98 -3.56 9.45
N PHE A 208 -18.66 -3.52 9.23
CA PHE A 208 -18.07 -4.16 8.04
C PHE A 208 -18.33 -5.67 8.04
N PHE A 209 -18.25 -6.30 9.22
CA PHE A 209 -18.57 -7.72 9.39
C PHE A 209 -19.97 -8.06 8.90
N ASP A 210 -20.97 -7.24 9.22
CA ASP A 210 -22.36 -7.50 8.79
C ASP A 210 -22.48 -7.50 7.27
N VAL A 211 -21.81 -6.57 6.59
CA VAL A 211 -21.78 -6.48 5.12
C VAL A 211 -21.03 -7.65 4.50
N ALA A 212 -19.83 -7.98 5.01
CA ALA A 212 -19.02 -9.08 4.50
C ALA A 212 -19.69 -10.45 4.73
N ASN A 213 -20.31 -10.63 5.90
CA ASN A 213 -21.08 -11.83 6.21
C ASN A 213 -22.34 -11.94 5.35
N ALA A 214 -23.03 -10.82 5.06
CA ALA A 214 -24.16 -10.83 4.14
C ALA A 214 -23.74 -11.17 2.69
N LEU A 215 -22.55 -10.74 2.27
CA LEU A 215 -21.97 -11.08 0.97
C LEU A 215 -21.67 -12.59 0.88
N GLU A 216 -21.08 -13.17 1.92
CA GLU A 216 -20.72 -14.59 2.01
C GLU A 216 -21.94 -15.52 2.19
N ALA A 217 -22.77 -15.25 3.20
CA ALA A 217 -23.85 -16.15 3.61
C ALA A 217 -25.01 -16.22 2.61
N ASN A 218 -25.22 -15.16 1.83
CA ASN A 218 -26.29 -15.08 0.84
C ASN A 218 -25.81 -15.34 -0.60
N ASP A 219 -24.53 -15.73 -0.80
CA ASP A 219 -23.91 -15.94 -2.11
C ASP A 219 -24.14 -14.75 -3.08
N LYS A 220 -24.06 -13.51 -2.54
CA LYS A 220 -24.39 -12.28 -3.27
C LYS A 220 -23.21 -11.66 -4.02
N GLY A 221 -22.02 -12.26 -3.92
CA GLY A 221 -20.82 -11.77 -4.58
C GLY A 221 -19.65 -12.75 -4.45
N ILE A 222 -18.46 -12.29 -4.86
CA ILE A 222 -17.25 -13.11 -4.83
C ILE A 222 -16.30 -12.55 -3.76
N ILE A 223 -15.82 -13.39 -2.86
CA ILE A 223 -14.82 -13.00 -1.87
C ILE A 223 -13.48 -13.63 -2.26
N VAL A 224 -12.46 -12.78 -2.45
CA VAL A 224 -11.07 -13.18 -2.65
C VAL A 224 -10.31 -12.74 -1.41
N ASN A 225 -10.11 -13.65 -0.46
CA ASN A 225 -9.47 -13.33 0.82
C ASN A 225 -8.42 -14.33 1.30
N PRO A 226 -7.38 -14.63 0.49
CA PRO A 226 -6.27 -15.44 0.98
C PRO A 226 -5.59 -14.75 2.17
N VAL A 227 -5.11 -15.53 3.12
CA VAL A 227 -4.37 -15.04 4.28
C VAL A 227 -2.90 -14.99 3.92
N VAL A 228 -2.38 -13.77 3.84
CA VAL A 228 -0.95 -13.52 3.57
C VAL A 228 -0.12 -13.46 4.85
N GLY A 229 -0.74 -13.60 6.03
CA GLY A 229 -0.13 -13.45 7.35
C GLY A 229 0.06 -12.00 7.78
N PRO A 230 0.46 -11.74 9.04
CA PRO A 230 0.61 -10.40 9.59
C PRO A 230 1.70 -9.59 8.89
N GLU A 231 1.61 -8.27 8.93
CA GLU A 231 2.62 -7.37 8.34
C GLU A 231 3.91 -7.35 9.16
N ALA A 232 5.07 -7.13 8.51
CA ALA A 232 6.34 -7.01 9.24
C ALA A 232 6.30 -5.85 10.26
N ILE A 233 5.64 -4.76 9.87
CA ILE A 233 5.22 -3.68 10.76
C ILE A 233 3.71 -3.79 10.85
N THR A 234 3.21 -4.15 12.03
CA THR A 234 1.81 -4.47 12.29
C THR A 234 0.87 -3.42 11.72
N GLY A 235 -0.08 -3.86 10.89
CA GLY A 235 -1.09 -2.98 10.31
C GLY A 235 -0.61 -2.06 9.17
N SER A 236 0.64 -2.21 8.72
CA SER A 236 1.20 -1.51 7.55
C SER A 236 0.73 -2.16 6.25
N SER A 237 -0.57 -2.06 5.96
CA SER A 237 -1.22 -2.72 4.82
C SER A 237 -0.68 -2.29 3.47
N ARG A 238 0.13 -1.21 3.42
CA ARG A 238 0.88 -0.81 2.22
C ARG A 238 1.91 -1.84 1.77
N MET A 239 2.36 -2.72 2.68
CA MET A 239 3.40 -3.71 2.42
C MET A 239 2.81 -5.00 1.83
N LYS A 240 2.69 -6.10 2.60
CA LYS A 240 2.24 -7.39 2.07
C LYS A 240 0.83 -7.30 1.51
N GLY A 241 -0.10 -6.65 2.21
CA GLY A 241 -1.47 -6.46 1.73
C GLY A 241 -1.54 -5.73 0.38
N GLY A 242 -0.82 -4.62 0.24
CA GLY A 242 -0.75 -3.87 -1.02
C GLY A 242 -0.05 -4.65 -2.14
N ARG A 243 1.00 -5.42 -1.82
CA ARG A 243 1.70 -6.25 -2.82
C ARG A 243 0.83 -7.42 -3.27
N ALA A 244 0.19 -8.13 -2.34
CA ALA A 244 -0.76 -9.20 -2.64
C ALA A 244 -1.96 -8.67 -3.43
N THR A 245 -2.48 -7.48 -3.10
CA THR A 245 -3.54 -6.83 -3.89
C THR A 245 -3.13 -6.66 -5.35
N LYS A 246 -1.93 -6.08 -5.58
CA LYS A 246 -1.39 -5.90 -6.94
C LYS A 246 -1.24 -7.24 -7.66
N ILE A 247 -0.60 -8.22 -7.02
CA ILE A 247 -0.34 -9.55 -7.59
C ILE A 247 -1.66 -10.25 -7.98
N LEU A 248 -2.64 -10.28 -7.08
CA LEU A 248 -3.90 -10.99 -7.30
C LEU A 248 -4.71 -10.35 -8.42
N LEU A 249 -4.88 -9.02 -8.39
CA LEU A 249 -5.67 -8.31 -9.38
C LEU A 249 -5.01 -8.31 -10.76
N GLU A 250 -3.69 -8.16 -10.84
CA GLU A 250 -2.98 -8.29 -12.11
C GLU A 250 -3.10 -9.71 -12.65
N SER A 251 -2.99 -10.74 -11.81
CA SER A 251 -3.16 -12.14 -12.24
C SER A 251 -4.56 -12.41 -12.80
N ILE A 252 -5.59 -11.94 -12.10
CA ILE A 252 -7.00 -12.05 -12.51
C ILE A 252 -7.23 -11.35 -13.85
N LEU A 253 -6.81 -10.08 -13.96
CA LEU A 253 -7.10 -9.26 -15.14
C LEU A 253 -6.23 -9.63 -16.34
N VAL A 254 -4.96 -10.01 -16.14
CA VAL A 254 -4.11 -10.59 -17.20
C VAL A 254 -4.74 -11.87 -17.75
N LYS A 255 -5.22 -12.75 -16.87
CA LYS A 255 -5.96 -13.95 -17.30
C LYS A 255 -7.19 -13.58 -18.13
N ALA A 256 -8.01 -12.64 -17.67
CA ALA A 256 -9.20 -12.21 -18.38
C ALA A 256 -8.89 -11.70 -19.79
N HIS A 257 -7.87 -10.83 -19.92
CA HIS A 257 -7.39 -10.34 -21.22
C HIS A 257 -6.76 -11.43 -22.10
N ALA A 258 -6.01 -12.37 -21.51
CA ALA A 258 -5.45 -13.53 -22.20
C ALA A 258 -6.56 -14.46 -22.72
N SER A 259 -7.64 -14.64 -21.96
CA SER A 259 -8.77 -15.48 -22.37
C SER A 259 -9.53 -14.91 -23.56
N VAL A 260 -9.55 -13.58 -23.74
CA VAL A 260 -10.15 -12.92 -24.90
C VAL A 260 -9.23 -12.94 -26.11
N SER A 261 -7.96 -12.58 -25.92
CA SER A 261 -7.02 -12.38 -27.03
C SER A 261 -6.23 -13.63 -27.43
N GLN A 262 -5.99 -14.56 -26.51
CA GLN A 262 -5.11 -15.75 -26.66
C GLN A 262 -5.60 -16.96 -25.83
N PRO A 263 -6.69 -17.64 -26.22
CA PRO A 263 -7.32 -18.71 -25.42
C PRO A 263 -6.44 -19.94 -25.14
N ARG A 264 -5.32 -20.11 -25.87
CA ARG A 264 -4.36 -21.22 -25.70
C ARG A 264 -3.07 -20.84 -24.95
N SER A 265 -2.99 -19.64 -24.40
CA SER A 265 -1.82 -19.15 -23.67
C SER A 265 -1.71 -19.76 -22.26
N MET A 266 -0.48 -19.94 -21.77
CA MET A 266 -0.19 -20.23 -20.36
C MET A 266 -0.68 -19.12 -19.42
N LEU A 267 -0.92 -17.91 -19.94
CA LEU A 267 -1.53 -16.82 -19.18
C LEU A 267 -3.01 -17.05 -18.87
N ASN A 268 -3.61 -18.16 -19.32
CA ASN A 268 -4.95 -18.59 -18.89
C ASN A 268 -4.95 -19.40 -17.59
N THR A 269 -3.78 -19.73 -17.04
CA THR A 269 -3.64 -20.47 -15.77
C THR A 269 -3.11 -19.55 -14.67
N LEU A 270 -3.95 -19.25 -13.67
CA LEU A 270 -3.59 -18.39 -12.54
C LEU A 270 -2.35 -18.88 -11.76
N PRO A 271 -2.16 -20.19 -11.47
CA PRO A 271 -0.97 -20.66 -10.77
C PRO A 271 0.33 -20.32 -11.49
N GLU A 272 0.36 -20.39 -12.84
CA GLU A 272 1.54 -20.02 -13.63
C GLU A 272 1.87 -18.54 -13.49
N ILE A 273 0.86 -17.66 -13.57
CA ILE A 273 1.07 -16.21 -13.38
C ILE A 273 1.58 -15.93 -11.95
N LEU A 274 0.97 -16.54 -10.93
CA LEU A 274 1.40 -16.38 -9.53
C LEU A 274 2.84 -16.87 -9.31
N LEU A 275 3.24 -17.96 -9.96
CA LEU A 275 4.61 -18.47 -9.91
C LEU A 275 5.61 -17.49 -10.54
N MET A 276 5.20 -16.75 -11.59
CA MET A 276 6.03 -15.68 -12.16
C MET A 276 6.27 -14.54 -11.13
N TYR A 277 5.25 -14.15 -10.37
CA TYR A 277 5.38 -13.18 -9.28
C TYR A 277 6.26 -13.70 -8.13
N GLU A 278 6.11 -14.97 -7.74
CA GLU A 278 6.94 -15.59 -6.70
C GLU A 278 8.42 -15.62 -7.14
N ASN A 279 8.68 -15.97 -8.40
CA ASN A 279 10.02 -15.93 -8.97
C ASN A 279 10.60 -14.51 -9.02
N MET A 280 9.77 -13.51 -9.28
CA MET A 280 10.19 -12.11 -9.23
C MET A 280 10.54 -11.67 -7.82
N TYR A 281 9.72 -12.04 -6.82
CA TYR A 281 10.03 -11.85 -5.40
C TYR A 281 11.41 -12.41 -5.06
N ARG A 282 11.68 -13.68 -5.42
CA ARG A 282 12.98 -14.32 -5.17
C ARG A 282 14.12 -13.51 -5.78
N ARG A 283 13.98 -13.08 -7.04
CA ARG A 283 14.98 -12.29 -7.77
C ARG A 283 15.23 -10.92 -7.17
N THR A 284 14.18 -10.22 -6.78
CA THR A 284 14.31 -8.92 -6.11
C THR A 284 15.18 -9.08 -4.86
N TYR A 285 14.91 -10.10 -4.04
CA TYR A 285 15.65 -10.32 -2.80
C TYR A 285 16.97 -11.10 -2.92
N LEU A 286 17.37 -11.57 -4.11
CA LEU A 286 18.77 -11.93 -4.37
C LEU A 286 19.69 -10.71 -4.18
N ASN A 287 19.15 -9.50 -4.33
CA ASN A 287 19.84 -8.24 -4.11
C ASN A 287 19.69 -7.69 -2.67
N CYS A 288 19.44 -8.57 -1.68
CA CYS A 288 19.20 -8.15 -0.29
C CYS A 288 20.30 -7.22 0.26
N SER A 289 21.58 -7.49 -0.06
CA SER A 289 22.70 -6.64 0.37
C SER A 289 22.65 -5.23 -0.24
N SER A 290 22.29 -5.11 -1.52
CA SER A 290 22.15 -3.79 -2.17
C SER A 290 20.93 -3.04 -1.64
N ILE A 291 19.83 -3.74 -1.35
CA ILE A 291 18.65 -3.17 -0.69
C ILE A 291 19.00 -2.69 0.72
N ALA A 292 19.76 -3.48 1.49
CA ALA A 292 20.26 -3.11 2.81
C ALA A 292 21.16 -1.87 2.77
N ARG A 293 22.01 -1.74 1.75
CA ARG A 293 22.81 -0.51 1.58
C ARG A 293 21.94 0.71 1.24
N ALA A 294 20.93 0.53 0.38
CA ALA A 294 20.04 1.63 0.00
C ALA A 294 19.18 2.13 1.18
N LEU A 295 18.66 1.21 2.01
CA LEU A 295 17.89 1.59 3.20
C LEU A 295 18.77 2.25 4.27
N GLU A 296 20.04 1.85 4.39
CA GLU A 296 21.01 2.49 5.29
C GLU A 296 21.31 3.94 4.87
N LEU A 297 21.58 4.18 3.58
CA LEU A 297 21.77 5.53 3.03
C LEU A 297 20.54 6.42 3.25
N ALA A 298 19.34 5.88 2.99
CA ALA A 298 18.11 6.59 3.28
C ALA A 298 17.94 6.89 4.79
N ALA A 299 18.34 5.96 5.67
CA ALA A 299 18.31 6.18 7.11
C ALA A 299 19.28 7.29 7.55
N GLU A 300 20.50 7.31 7.00
CA GLU A 300 21.50 8.35 7.24
C GLU A 300 20.97 9.74 6.87
N SER A 301 20.30 9.84 5.71
CA SER A 301 19.64 11.07 5.28
C SER A 301 18.56 11.53 6.27
N LEU A 302 17.62 10.65 6.60
CA LEU A 302 16.51 11.01 7.47
C LEU A 302 16.94 11.30 8.93
N LYS A 303 18.05 10.72 9.40
CA LYS A 303 18.66 11.03 10.71
C LYS A 303 19.37 12.38 10.72
N SER A 304 19.90 12.79 9.58
CA SER A 304 20.62 14.06 9.39
C SER A 304 19.69 15.22 9.00
N ASN A 305 18.37 15.06 9.20
CA ASN A 305 17.32 15.98 8.76
C ASN A 305 17.38 16.30 7.25
N GLY A 306 17.92 15.39 6.45
CA GLY A 306 17.79 15.41 4.99
C GLY A 306 16.56 14.63 4.52
N HIS A 307 16.40 14.56 3.21
CA HIS A 307 15.23 14.04 2.53
C HIS A 307 15.59 12.85 1.62
N VAL A 308 14.57 12.07 1.26
CA VAL A 308 14.68 10.98 0.28
C VAL A 308 13.77 11.27 -0.90
N PHE A 309 14.34 11.40 -2.09
CA PHE A 309 13.60 11.69 -3.32
C PHE A 309 13.59 10.50 -4.26
N TYR A 310 12.41 9.99 -4.60
CA TYR A 310 12.19 8.98 -5.63
C TYR A 310 11.88 9.68 -6.95
N ILE A 311 12.61 9.37 -8.02
CA ILE A 311 12.36 9.93 -9.34
C ILE A 311 12.26 8.79 -10.33
N GLY A 312 11.13 8.68 -11.02
CA GLY A 312 10.91 7.62 -12.01
C GLY A 312 10.11 8.07 -13.22
N TRP A 313 10.02 7.16 -14.20
CA TRP A 313 9.32 7.38 -15.47
C TRP A 313 8.11 6.44 -15.57
N GLY A 314 7.02 6.93 -16.16
CA GLY A 314 5.81 6.14 -16.39
C GLY A 314 5.27 5.44 -15.13
N SER A 315 4.77 4.21 -15.30
CA SER A 315 4.16 3.41 -14.23
C SER A 315 5.13 3.06 -13.10
N GLU A 316 6.42 2.98 -13.39
CA GLU A 316 7.48 2.74 -12.41
C GLU A 316 7.66 3.94 -11.47
N GLY A 317 7.61 5.17 -12.01
CA GLY A 317 7.65 6.39 -11.21
C GLY A 317 6.46 6.51 -10.25
N PHE A 318 5.28 6.03 -10.66
CA PHE A 318 4.11 5.98 -9.78
C PHE A 318 4.33 5.10 -8.54
N MET A 319 5.13 4.02 -8.62
CA MET A 319 5.48 3.23 -7.44
C MET A 319 6.24 4.07 -6.40
N GLY A 320 7.04 5.04 -6.85
CA GLY A 320 7.69 6.05 -6.00
C GLY A 320 6.69 6.94 -5.28
N LEU A 321 5.75 7.53 -6.02
CA LEU A 321 4.67 8.36 -5.44
C LEU A 321 3.84 7.59 -4.41
N LEU A 322 3.47 6.35 -4.75
CA LEU A 322 2.70 5.47 -3.86
C LEU A 322 3.45 5.21 -2.55
N ASP A 323 4.73 4.80 -2.61
CA ASP A 323 5.52 4.53 -1.40
C ASP A 323 5.70 5.79 -0.53
N ALA A 324 6.06 6.92 -1.15
CA ALA A 324 6.28 8.18 -0.46
C ALA A 324 5.03 8.67 0.30
N SER A 325 3.86 8.58 -0.33
CA SER A 325 2.58 9.05 0.25
C SER A 325 2.20 8.35 1.57
N GLU A 326 2.74 7.15 1.81
CA GLU A 326 2.43 6.33 2.97
C GLU A 326 3.42 6.50 4.13
N CYS A 327 4.54 7.20 3.93
CA CYS A 327 5.49 7.49 5.01
C CYS A 327 4.86 8.40 6.08
N VAL A 328 4.02 9.36 5.65
CA VAL A 328 3.35 10.33 6.52
C VAL A 328 2.43 9.64 7.55
N PRO A 329 1.39 8.86 7.16
CA PRO A 329 0.50 8.23 8.13
C PRO A 329 1.18 7.12 8.93
N THR A 330 2.15 6.41 8.33
CA THR A 330 2.78 5.23 8.95
C THR A 330 3.79 5.60 10.04
N PHE A 331 4.61 6.63 9.80
CA PHE A 331 5.75 6.96 10.65
C PHE A 331 5.68 8.37 11.26
N SER A 332 4.54 9.06 11.09
CA SER A 332 4.40 10.50 11.35
C SER A 332 5.55 11.29 10.73
N ALA A 333 5.94 10.92 9.50
CA ALA A 333 6.98 11.61 8.75
C ALA A 333 6.44 12.96 8.25
N ASN A 334 7.32 13.94 8.09
CA ASN A 334 6.94 15.14 7.35
C ASN A 334 6.69 14.77 5.88
N PHE A 335 5.82 15.53 5.22
CA PHE A 335 5.53 15.28 3.80
C PHE A 335 6.79 15.35 2.92
N ASP A 336 7.73 16.24 3.26
CA ASP A 336 8.96 16.41 2.49
C ASP A 336 10.07 15.41 2.86
N ASP A 337 9.94 14.65 3.96
CA ASP A 337 10.95 13.65 4.39
C ASP A 337 11.19 12.60 3.28
N VAL A 338 10.11 12.15 2.63
CA VAL A 338 10.16 11.21 1.50
C VAL A 338 9.18 11.66 0.43
N ARG A 339 9.68 11.90 -0.80
CA ARG A 339 8.85 12.38 -1.91
C ARG A 339 9.08 11.62 -3.19
N GLY A 340 8.00 11.42 -3.95
CA GLY A 340 8.04 10.85 -5.29
C GLY A 340 7.87 11.90 -6.38
N PHE A 341 8.53 11.69 -7.51
CA PHE A 341 8.40 12.47 -8.73
C PHE A 341 8.29 11.53 -9.94
N ILE A 342 7.41 11.90 -10.87
CA ILE A 342 7.19 11.22 -12.13
C ILE A 342 7.56 12.16 -13.27
N ALA A 343 8.33 11.66 -14.24
CA ALA A 343 8.95 12.51 -15.26
C ALA A 343 8.01 13.50 -15.95
N GLU A 344 6.82 13.06 -16.37
CA GLU A 344 5.83 13.88 -17.09
C GLU A 344 4.71 14.42 -16.17
N GLY A 345 4.87 14.33 -14.84
CA GLY A 345 3.88 14.82 -13.88
C GLY A 345 2.49 14.23 -14.10
N TYR A 346 1.46 15.09 -13.99
CA TYR A 346 0.05 14.72 -14.19
C TYR A 346 -0.26 14.18 -15.60
N ASN A 347 0.52 14.54 -16.62
CA ASN A 347 0.31 14.04 -17.98
C ASN A 347 0.54 12.52 -18.07
N ALA A 348 1.56 12.00 -17.37
CA ALA A 348 1.78 10.55 -17.30
C ALA A 348 0.70 9.81 -16.50
N LEU A 349 0.06 10.50 -15.56
CA LEU A 349 -0.93 9.90 -14.68
C LEU A 349 -2.32 9.83 -15.32
N ASN A 350 -2.72 10.90 -16.02
CA ASN A 350 -4.05 10.99 -16.63
C ASN A 350 -5.15 10.58 -15.62
N ASN A 351 -5.07 11.12 -14.41
CA ASN A 351 -6.08 10.99 -13.38
C ASN A 351 -7.33 11.80 -13.75
N ARG A 352 -8.48 11.44 -13.17
CA ARG A 352 -9.80 11.95 -13.58
C ARG A 352 -9.93 13.47 -13.41
N GLU A 353 -9.39 14.02 -12.33
CA GLU A 353 -9.46 15.43 -11.97
C GLU A 353 -8.37 16.29 -12.63
N GLY A 354 -7.45 15.67 -13.39
CA GLY A 354 -6.34 16.35 -14.05
C GLY A 354 -5.31 16.91 -13.07
N GLU A 355 -4.65 18.01 -13.46
CA GLU A 355 -3.68 18.69 -12.61
C GLU A 355 -4.36 19.30 -11.38
N LEU A 356 -3.87 18.92 -10.21
CA LEU A 356 -4.38 19.39 -8.93
C LEU A 356 -3.46 20.48 -8.37
N MET A 357 -4.07 21.55 -7.85
CA MET A 357 -3.34 22.68 -7.29
C MET A 357 -3.71 22.89 -5.82
N LEU A 358 -2.69 23.01 -4.96
CA LEU A 358 -2.84 23.46 -3.57
C LEU A 358 -2.11 24.80 -3.43
N ASN A 359 -2.88 25.88 -3.36
CA ASN A 359 -2.33 27.24 -3.29
C ASN A 359 -1.29 27.36 -2.15
N GLY A 360 -0.09 27.83 -2.51
CA GLY A 360 1.02 28.02 -1.56
C GLY A 360 1.68 26.72 -1.06
N SER A 361 1.38 25.56 -1.65
CA SER A 361 1.94 24.27 -1.22
C SER A 361 2.75 23.59 -2.32
N LYS A 362 3.98 23.16 -1.99
CA LYS A 362 4.82 22.32 -2.87
C LYS A 362 4.35 20.85 -2.93
N LYS A 363 3.30 20.45 -2.20
CA LYS A 363 2.91 19.04 -2.03
C LYS A 363 2.47 18.34 -3.32
N LEU A 364 1.94 19.12 -4.26
CA LEU A 364 1.41 18.63 -5.53
C LEU A 364 2.36 18.83 -6.72
N CYS A 365 3.54 19.38 -6.45
CA CYS A 365 4.65 19.48 -7.40
C CYS A 365 5.31 18.09 -7.55
N ILE A 366 4.88 17.32 -8.54
CA ILE A 366 5.24 15.90 -8.71
C ILE A 366 5.97 15.60 -10.01
N SER A 367 6.18 16.61 -10.87
CA SER A 367 6.88 16.42 -12.14
C SER A 367 8.40 16.44 -11.98
N LEU A 368 9.14 15.98 -13.00
CA LEU A 368 10.59 16.17 -13.01
C LEU A 368 10.97 17.65 -13.16
N GLU A 369 10.16 18.43 -13.85
CA GLU A 369 10.36 19.89 -14.00
C GLU A 369 10.23 20.60 -12.64
N ASP A 370 9.24 20.20 -11.83
CA ASP A 370 9.10 20.63 -10.45
C ASP A 370 10.33 20.27 -9.62
N PHE A 371 10.79 19.02 -9.72
CA PHE A 371 12.00 18.59 -9.02
C PHE A 371 13.20 19.47 -9.40
N GLN A 372 13.43 19.67 -10.69
CA GLN A 372 14.59 20.43 -11.18
C GLN A 372 14.55 21.91 -10.82
N SER A 373 13.36 22.52 -10.78
CA SER A 373 13.19 23.95 -10.51
C SER A 373 13.12 24.27 -9.01
N ILE A 374 12.52 23.40 -8.20
CA ILE A 374 12.20 23.68 -6.80
C ILE A 374 13.14 22.93 -5.85
N PHE A 375 13.40 21.64 -6.08
CA PHE A 375 14.04 20.77 -5.10
C PHE A 375 15.54 20.54 -5.39
N LEU A 376 15.92 20.43 -6.66
CA LEU A 376 17.31 20.28 -7.10
C LEU A 376 18.22 21.43 -6.61
N PRO A 377 17.78 22.71 -6.60
CA PRO A 377 18.59 23.78 -6.04
C PRO A 377 18.83 23.63 -4.53
N GLU A 378 17.83 23.11 -3.80
CA GLU A 378 17.80 22.94 -2.35
C GLU A 378 18.53 21.67 -1.86
N LEU A 379 18.92 20.75 -2.77
CA LEU A 379 19.65 19.53 -2.41
C LEU A 379 20.98 19.81 -1.70
N THR A 380 21.26 18.94 -0.73
CA THR A 380 22.45 18.93 0.12
C THR A 380 23.14 17.56 0.09
N ILE A 381 24.30 17.48 0.75
CA ILE A 381 25.02 16.21 0.97
C ILE A 381 24.28 15.23 1.91
N ASN A 382 23.29 15.74 2.67
CA ASN A 382 22.50 14.94 3.58
C ASN A 382 21.30 14.28 2.89
N ASP A 383 20.99 14.63 1.64
CA ASP A 383 19.86 14.05 0.92
C ASP A 383 20.24 12.76 0.18
N THR A 384 19.24 11.94 -0.12
CA THR A 384 19.37 10.75 -0.96
C THR A 384 18.38 10.83 -2.12
N VAL A 385 18.86 10.62 -3.35
CA VAL A 385 18.00 10.48 -4.54
C VAL A 385 18.04 9.02 -5.02
N VAL A 386 16.86 8.43 -5.23
CA VAL A 386 16.67 7.12 -5.84
C VAL A 386 16.08 7.30 -7.24
N LEU A 387 16.86 6.97 -8.26
CA LEU A 387 16.41 6.97 -9.65
C LEU A 387 15.87 5.58 -10.03
N ILE A 388 14.63 5.55 -10.52
CA ILE A 388 13.93 4.35 -10.98
C ILE A 388 13.89 4.41 -12.50
N SER A 389 14.65 3.56 -13.19
CA SER A 389 14.77 3.63 -14.65
C SER A 389 14.88 2.27 -15.32
N SER A 390 14.07 2.05 -16.36
CA SER A 390 14.05 0.83 -17.18
C SER A 390 14.32 1.05 -18.68
N ASP A 391 14.44 2.30 -19.15
CA ASP A 391 14.53 2.62 -20.59
C ASP A 391 15.70 3.54 -20.98
N ASN A 392 16.38 3.16 -22.06
CA ASN A 392 17.41 3.95 -22.73
C ASN A 392 16.82 5.17 -23.46
N LYS A 393 15.50 5.22 -23.75
CA LYS A 393 14.88 6.39 -24.38
C LYS A 393 15.04 7.69 -23.57
N ALA A 394 15.12 7.59 -22.24
CA ALA A 394 15.39 8.71 -21.35
C ALA A 394 16.89 8.89 -21.02
N PHE A 395 17.79 8.15 -21.66
CA PHE A 395 19.21 8.08 -21.28
C PHE A 395 19.88 9.45 -21.14
N ARG A 396 19.65 10.36 -22.10
CA ARG A 396 20.25 11.71 -22.06
C ARG A 396 19.71 12.53 -20.89
N GLN A 397 18.40 12.53 -20.68
CA GLN A 397 17.74 13.26 -19.58
C GLN A 397 18.20 12.70 -18.22
N VAL A 398 18.21 11.37 -18.08
CA VAL A 398 18.67 10.67 -16.87
C VAL A 398 20.14 10.99 -16.61
N THR A 399 21.00 10.92 -17.64
CA THR A 399 22.44 11.22 -17.51
C THR A 399 22.66 12.66 -17.06
N GLN A 400 21.97 13.63 -17.68
CA GLN A 400 22.08 15.04 -17.28
C GLN A 400 21.63 15.24 -15.83
N LEU A 401 20.50 14.64 -15.44
CA LEU A 401 19.99 14.71 -14.07
C LEU A 401 20.99 14.13 -13.06
N ILE A 402 21.60 12.98 -13.38
CA ILE A 402 22.63 12.37 -12.53
C ILE A 402 23.82 13.31 -12.33
N HIS A 403 24.30 13.98 -13.38
CA HIS A 403 25.41 14.93 -13.26
C HIS A 403 25.04 16.11 -12.36
N LEU A 404 23.83 16.65 -12.50
CA LEU A 404 23.34 17.75 -11.68
C LEU A 404 23.24 17.37 -10.19
N ILE A 405 22.68 16.19 -9.89
CA ILE A 405 22.56 15.68 -8.51
C ILE A 405 23.95 15.43 -7.92
N LYS A 406 24.86 14.79 -8.67
CA LYS A 406 26.24 14.56 -8.22
C LYS A 406 26.98 15.86 -7.93
N GLY A 407 26.73 16.91 -8.70
CA GLY A 407 27.29 18.25 -8.48
C GLY A 407 26.93 18.84 -7.11
N LYS A 408 25.85 18.37 -6.48
CA LYS A 408 25.42 18.76 -5.12
C LYS A 408 26.07 17.92 -4.01
N GLY A 409 26.79 16.85 -4.36
CA GLY A 409 27.35 15.89 -3.39
C GLY A 409 26.31 14.94 -2.79
N THR A 410 25.07 14.97 -3.28
CA THR A 410 23.94 14.17 -2.80
C THR A 410 24.12 12.68 -3.10
N GLN A 411 23.69 11.82 -2.18
CA GLN A 411 23.75 10.37 -2.38
C GLN A 411 22.80 9.95 -3.51
N LEU A 412 23.25 9.00 -4.34
CA LEU A 412 22.51 8.58 -5.53
C LEU A 412 22.44 7.06 -5.64
N ILE A 413 21.22 6.54 -5.71
CA ILE A 413 20.91 5.11 -5.84
C ILE A 413 20.16 4.89 -7.16
N GLY A 414 20.52 3.85 -7.91
CA GLY A 414 19.80 3.43 -9.12
C GLY A 414 19.03 2.12 -8.89
N ILE A 415 17.76 2.06 -9.30
CA ILE A 415 16.99 0.81 -9.42
C ILE A 415 16.82 0.50 -10.90
N MET A 416 17.29 -0.67 -11.34
CA MET A 416 17.34 -1.06 -12.76
C MET A 416 16.90 -2.52 -12.98
N HIS A 417 16.22 -2.78 -14.09
CA HIS A 417 15.74 -4.12 -14.46
C HIS A 417 16.33 -4.69 -15.76
N LYS A 418 16.99 -3.87 -16.58
CA LYS A 418 17.65 -4.30 -17.82
C LYS A 418 19.16 -4.45 -17.62
N LYS A 419 19.72 -5.52 -18.21
CA LYS A 419 21.16 -5.83 -18.14
C LYS A 419 21.96 -4.86 -19.03
N LYS A 420 23.07 -4.34 -18.50
CA LYS A 420 24.06 -3.50 -19.22
C LYS A 420 23.50 -2.24 -19.89
N SER A 421 23.20 -1.21 -19.10
CA SER A 421 23.15 0.17 -19.60
C SER A 421 24.43 0.91 -19.21
N GLU A 422 24.90 1.85 -20.04
CA GLU A 422 26.00 2.76 -19.68
C GLU A 422 25.69 3.58 -18.42
N LEU A 423 24.40 3.72 -18.07
CA LEU A 423 23.93 4.38 -16.86
C LEU A 423 24.49 3.73 -15.60
N TRP A 424 24.72 2.41 -15.60
CA TRP A 424 25.25 1.70 -14.43
C TRP A 424 26.51 2.37 -13.86
N ASN A 425 27.42 2.75 -14.76
CA ASN A 425 28.71 3.35 -14.40
C ASN A 425 28.56 4.73 -13.76
N LEU A 426 27.38 5.33 -13.87
CA LEU A 426 27.07 6.63 -13.28
C LEU A 426 26.57 6.52 -11.83
N PHE A 427 26.29 5.32 -11.31
CA PHE A 427 25.84 5.15 -9.92
C PHE A 427 26.93 4.55 -9.04
N LYS A 428 27.04 5.06 -7.82
CA LYS A 428 27.87 4.42 -6.79
C LYS A 428 27.21 3.17 -6.22
N HIS A 429 25.87 3.17 -6.17
CA HIS A 429 25.06 2.08 -5.64
C HIS A 429 23.89 1.78 -6.59
N VAL A 430 23.80 0.53 -7.06
CA VAL A 430 22.74 0.06 -7.96
C VAL A 430 22.08 -1.19 -7.37
N ILE A 431 20.76 -1.22 -7.39
CA ILE A 431 19.95 -2.41 -7.17
C ILE A 431 19.48 -2.89 -8.54
N HIS A 432 20.00 -4.04 -8.96
CA HIS A 432 19.70 -4.58 -10.29
C HIS A 432 18.95 -5.91 -10.21
N VAL A 433 17.75 -5.92 -10.76
CA VAL A 433 16.87 -7.09 -10.75
C VAL A 433 16.69 -7.58 -12.18
N GLU A 434 17.41 -8.64 -12.54
CA GLU A 434 17.35 -9.21 -13.88
C GLU A 434 15.98 -9.88 -14.13
N LEU A 435 15.28 -9.39 -15.16
CA LEU A 435 14.10 -10.06 -15.68
C LEU A 435 14.51 -11.29 -16.48
N ASN A 436 13.82 -12.40 -16.27
CA ASN A 436 13.81 -13.43 -17.29
C ASN A 436 12.90 -12.93 -18.40
N HIS A 437 13.43 -12.83 -19.62
CA HIS A 437 12.54 -13.01 -20.76
C HIS A 437 11.93 -14.41 -20.60
N PRO A 438 10.61 -14.59 -20.74
CA PRO A 438 10.02 -15.92 -20.89
C PRO A 438 10.44 -16.47 -22.27
N THR A 439 11.74 -16.79 -22.42
CA THR A 439 12.38 -17.26 -23.65
C THR A 439 11.90 -18.64 -24.08
N GLY A 440 11.08 -19.32 -23.27
CA GLY A 440 10.40 -20.55 -23.68
C GLY A 440 9.12 -20.36 -24.50
N CYS A 441 8.55 -19.14 -24.57
CA CYS A 441 7.20 -18.93 -25.14
C CYS A 441 7.16 -18.09 -26.42
N LEU A 442 8.25 -17.38 -26.75
CA LEU A 442 8.33 -16.59 -27.97
C LEU A 442 9.15 -17.34 -29.02
N ASN A 443 8.53 -18.34 -29.66
CA ASN A 443 8.96 -18.71 -31.00
C ASN A 443 8.73 -17.50 -31.92
N GLU A 444 9.59 -17.30 -32.91
CA GLU A 444 9.54 -16.22 -33.93
C GLU A 444 8.23 -16.18 -34.76
N LYS A 445 7.28 -17.08 -34.49
CA LYS A 445 5.92 -17.15 -35.07
C LYS A 445 4.81 -16.74 -34.10
N SER A 446 5.11 -15.97 -33.05
CA SER A 446 4.11 -15.49 -32.09
C SER A 446 3.30 -14.31 -32.67
N SER A 447 1.98 -14.31 -32.46
CA SER A 447 1.10 -13.22 -32.90
C SER A 447 1.46 -11.90 -32.20
N SER A 448 1.17 -10.75 -32.81
CA SER A 448 1.42 -9.42 -32.22
C SER A 448 0.80 -9.25 -30.82
N ASN A 449 -0.39 -9.82 -30.61
CA ASN A 449 -1.06 -9.81 -29.30
C ASN A 449 -0.30 -10.62 -28.23
N THR A 450 0.35 -11.73 -28.61
CA THR A 450 1.18 -12.55 -27.71
C THR A 450 2.38 -11.79 -27.18
N VAL A 451 3.03 -11.00 -28.05
CA VAL A 451 4.12 -10.12 -27.65
C VAL A 451 3.61 -9.05 -26.68
N LEU A 452 2.48 -8.39 -27.00
CA LEU A 452 1.90 -7.33 -26.17
C LEU A 452 1.58 -7.77 -24.73
N LEU A 453 0.90 -8.91 -24.53
CA LEU A 453 0.58 -9.39 -23.17
C LEU A 453 1.82 -9.81 -22.38
N SER A 454 2.79 -10.43 -23.05
CA SER A 454 4.06 -10.81 -22.42
C SER A 454 4.84 -9.57 -21.96
N GLU A 455 4.92 -8.54 -22.80
CA GLU A 455 5.53 -7.25 -22.45
C GLU A 455 4.80 -6.56 -21.30
N PHE A 456 3.47 -6.54 -21.32
CA PHE A 456 2.66 -5.98 -20.25
C PHE A 456 2.90 -6.70 -18.91
N LEU A 457 2.93 -8.04 -18.91
CA LEU A 457 3.23 -8.82 -17.71
C LEU A 457 4.65 -8.57 -17.20
N ASN A 458 5.64 -8.44 -18.10
CA ASN A 458 7.00 -8.06 -17.71
C ASN A 458 7.06 -6.70 -17.03
N GLN A 459 6.29 -5.70 -17.50
CA GLN A 459 6.16 -4.42 -16.80
C GLN A 459 5.52 -4.58 -15.42
N CYS A 460 4.48 -5.41 -15.30
CA CYS A 460 3.86 -5.71 -14.00
C CYS A 460 4.85 -6.32 -12.99
N LEU A 461 5.73 -7.22 -13.47
CA LEU A 461 6.80 -7.84 -12.69
C LEU A 461 7.89 -6.82 -12.27
N GLN A 462 8.28 -5.90 -13.15
CA GLN A 462 9.20 -4.80 -12.82
C GLN A 462 8.62 -3.92 -11.70
N GLU A 463 7.38 -3.50 -11.84
CA GLU A 463 6.70 -2.63 -10.89
C GLU A 463 6.56 -3.28 -9.51
N ILE A 464 6.22 -4.57 -9.42
CA ILE A 464 6.15 -5.24 -8.12
C ILE A 464 7.53 -5.35 -7.47
N SER A 465 8.59 -5.55 -8.27
CA SER A 465 9.98 -5.52 -7.78
C SER A 465 10.37 -4.14 -7.25
N ILE A 466 10.01 -3.06 -7.95
CA ILE A 466 10.25 -1.69 -7.49
C ILE A 466 9.51 -1.46 -6.18
N LYS A 467 8.24 -1.88 -6.10
CA LYS A 467 7.44 -1.77 -4.89
C LYS A 467 8.06 -2.53 -3.71
N TRP A 468 8.59 -3.74 -3.90
CA TRP A 468 9.34 -4.46 -2.86
C TRP A 468 10.53 -3.65 -2.36
N ILE A 469 11.36 -3.14 -3.28
CA ILE A 469 12.57 -2.37 -2.98
C ILE A 469 12.23 -1.08 -2.24
N LEU A 470 11.31 -0.26 -2.76
CA LEU A 470 10.97 1.05 -2.16
C LEU A 470 10.34 0.89 -0.78
N ASN A 471 9.37 -0.02 -0.63
CA ASN A 471 8.80 -0.31 0.68
C ASN A 471 9.87 -0.80 1.68
N ALA A 472 10.89 -1.53 1.22
CA ALA A 472 12.01 -1.94 2.08
C ALA A 472 12.93 -0.77 2.45
N ILE A 473 13.22 0.13 1.51
CA ILE A 473 13.99 1.36 1.74
C ILE A 473 13.27 2.26 2.74
N SER A 474 12.02 2.65 2.46
CA SER A 474 11.26 3.57 3.32
C SER A 474 11.01 2.97 4.70
N THR A 475 10.59 1.71 4.78
CA THR A 475 10.36 1.05 6.08
C THR A 475 11.65 0.90 6.86
N GLY A 476 12.70 0.35 6.25
CA GLY A 476 13.97 0.12 6.93
C GLY A 476 14.62 1.41 7.40
N ALA A 477 14.54 2.48 6.60
CA ALA A 477 15.06 3.78 6.99
C ALA A 477 14.35 4.35 8.23
N HIS A 478 13.02 4.24 8.30
CA HIS A 478 12.25 4.69 9.46
C HIS A 478 12.40 3.79 10.69
N VAL A 479 12.57 2.47 10.50
CA VAL A 479 12.95 1.54 11.57
C VAL A 479 14.28 1.98 12.17
N LEU A 480 15.31 2.21 11.35
CA LEU A 480 16.62 2.67 11.81
C LEU A 480 16.57 4.08 12.42
N LYS A 481 15.60 4.93 12.05
CA LYS A 481 15.32 6.24 12.68
C LYS A 481 14.60 6.11 14.03
N GLY A 482 14.21 4.91 14.45
CA GLY A 482 13.52 4.67 15.73
C GLY A 482 12.03 4.95 15.71
N LYS A 483 11.38 4.89 14.54
CA LYS A 483 9.92 5.08 14.37
C LYS A 483 9.11 3.79 14.55
N VAL A 484 9.79 2.68 14.83
CA VAL A 484 9.19 1.35 15.05
C VAL A 484 9.71 0.82 16.38
N LEU A 485 8.84 0.15 17.13
CA LEU A 485 9.19 -0.55 18.37
C LEU A 485 8.55 -1.93 18.35
N ARG A 486 9.36 -2.98 18.42
CA ARG A 486 8.93 -4.38 18.39
C ARG A 486 7.91 -4.76 17.31
N GLY A 487 8.15 -4.31 16.08
CA GLY A 487 7.24 -4.52 14.94
C GLY A 487 5.94 -3.70 14.98
N LEU A 488 5.83 -2.70 15.87
CA LEU A 488 4.69 -1.79 15.97
C LEU A 488 5.08 -0.36 15.54
N MET A 489 4.16 0.35 14.90
CA MET A 489 4.30 1.76 14.53
C MET A 489 4.17 2.65 15.78
N ILE A 490 5.25 2.80 16.55
CA ILE A 490 5.20 3.55 17.82
C ILE A 490 4.88 5.04 17.62
N ASP A 491 5.05 5.55 16.41
CA ASP A 491 4.77 6.94 16.02
C ASP A 491 3.69 7.02 14.91
N VAL A 492 2.69 6.15 14.95
CA VAL A 492 1.56 6.17 14.01
C VAL A 492 0.69 7.42 14.20
N LYS A 493 0.17 7.97 13.09
CA LYS A 493 -0.75 9.12 13.12
C LYS A 493 -2.19 8.65 13.38
N VAL A 494 -2.91 9.36 14.25
CA VAL A 494 -4.32 9.05 14.58
C VAL A 494 -5.24 9.79 13.62
N SER A 495 -5.40 9.27 12.41
CA SER A 495 -6.05 9.97 11.30
C SER A 495 -7.30 9.28 10.71
N ASN A 496 -7.68 8.13 11.25
CA ASN A 496 -9.00 7.49 11.04
C ASN A 496 -9.36 6.62 12.26
N SER A 497 -10.57 6.08 12.28
CA SER A 497 -11.07 5.25 13.38
C SER A 497 -10.23 3.98 13.61
N LYS A 498 -9.72 3.36 12.55
CA LYS A 498 -8.82 2.20 12.61
C LYS A 498 -7.52 2.53 13.34
N LEU A 499 -6.87 3.64 12.97
CA LEU A 499 -5.61 4.08 13.58
C LEU A 499 -5.81 4.56 15.03
N PHE A 500 -6.97 5.11 15.37
CA PHE A 500 -7.34 5.42 16.76
C PHE A 500 -7.36 4.16 17.65
N HIS A 501 -8.04 3.10 17.19
CA HIS A 501 -8.07 1.83 17.92
C HIS A 501 -6.67 1.18 18.00
N ARG A 502 -5.87 1.29 16.94
CA ARG A 502 -4.48 0.81 16.93
C ARG A 502 -3.62 1.55 17.95
N ALA A 503 -3.70 2.88 18.00
CA ALA A 503 -3.01 3.71 18.99
C ALA A 503 -3.31 3.24 20.42
N LYS A 504 -4.60 3.03 20.75
CA LYS A 504 -5.02 2.49 22.05
C LYS A 504 -4.39 1.13 22.35
N SER A 505 -4.36 0.22 21.37
CA SER A 505 -3.75 -1.11 21.53
C SER A 505 -2.24 -1.04 21.78
N ILE A 506 -1.52 -0.16 21.07
CA ILE A 506 -0.08 0.06 21.24
C ILE A 506 0.21 0.60 22.65
N VAL A 507 -0.55 1.61 23.09
CA VAL A 507 -0.41 2.23 24.42
C VAL A 507 -0.63 1.20 25.52
N SER A 508 -1.73 0.44 25.46
CA SER A 508 -2.02 -0.64 26.42
C SER A 508 -0.89 -1.67 26.50
N THR A 509 -0.31 -2.04 25.34
CA THR A 509 0.78 -3.04 25.26
C THR A 509 2.06 -2.54 25.94
N PHE A 510 2.55 -1.35 25.59
CA PHE A 510 3.85 -0.88 26.08
C PHE A 510 3.81 -0.29 27.49
N ALA A 511 2.69 0.31 27.88
CA ALA A 511 2.51 0.79 29.25
C ALA A 511 2.03 -0.31 30.23
N ARG A 512 1.75 -1.52 29.72
CA ARG A 512 1.23 -2.66 30.49
C ARG A 512 -0.01 -2.29 31.31
N THR A 513 -0.96 -1.63 30.65
CA THR A 513 -2.18 -1.10 31.26
C THR A 513 -3.42 -1.58 30.51
N ASP A 514 -4.60 -1.46 31.12
CA ASP A 514 -5.87 -1.82 30.49
C ASP A 514 -6.27 -0.85 29.36
N GLN A 515 -7.34 -1.22 28.65
CA GLN A 515 -7.82 -0.46 27.49
C GLN A 515 -8.43 0.91 27.86
N GLU A 516 -8.95 1.06 29.08
CA GLU A 516 -9.56 2.30 29.55
C GLU A 516 -8.48 3.33 29.91
N CYS A 517 -7.46 2.91 30.67
CA CYS A 517 -6.28 3.72 30.97
C CYS A 517 -5.54 4.13 29.69
N ALA A 518 -5.40 3.21 28.73
CA ALA A 518 -4.81 3.50 27.43
C ALA A 518 -5.63 4.52 26.64
N LEU A 519 -6.96 4.40 26.63
CA LEU A 519 -7.85 5.38 26.01
C LEU A 519 -7.66 6.77 26.65
N HIS A 520 -7.63 6.85 27.98
CA HIS A 520 -7.44 8.11 28.70
C HIS A 520 -6.11 8.78 28.30
N ALA A 521 -5.03 8.00 28.25
CA ALA A 521 -3.72 8.52 27.85
C ALA A 521 -3.68 8.98 26.38
N VAL A 522 -4.32 8.23 25.47
CA VAL A 522 -4.46 8.64 24.05
C VAL A 522 -5.22 9.96 23.95
N LEU A 523 -6.34 10.11 24.66
CA LEU A 523 -7.12 11.36 24.66
C LEU A 523 -6.31 12.53 25.27
N LYS A 524 -5.61 12.33 26.39
CA LYS A 524 -4.71 13.35 26.95
C LYS A 524 -3.64 13.79 25.94
N ALA A 525 -3.08 12.83 25.19
CA ALA A 525 -2.08 13.11 24.17
C ALA A 525 -2.66 13.84 22.95
N ILE A 526 -3.85 13.46 22.46
CA ILE A 526 -4.54 14.14 21.34
C ILE A 526 -4.87 15.59 21.71
N TYR A 527 -5.41 15.81 22.92
CA TYR A 527 -5.88 17.13 23.36
C TYR A 527 -4.80 17.97 24.05
N ARG A 528 -3.60 17.41 24.24
CA ARG A 528 -2.44 18.06 24.87
C ARG A 528 -2.75 18.66 26.25
N ARG A 529 -3.54 17.95 27.06
CA ARG A 529 -3.90 18.38 28.43
C ARG A 529 -4.18 17.19 29.35
N ASP A 530 -3.94 17.37 30.65
CA ASP A 530 -4.12 16.30 31.64
C ASP A 530 -5.59 16.08 32.05
N SER A 531 -6.46 17.07 31.89
CA SER A 531 -7.91 16.97 32.16
C SER A 531 -8.70 16.82 30.85
N ILE A 532 -9.53 15.78 30.74
CA ILE A 532 -10.23 15.40 29.50
C ILE A 532 -11.71 15.02 29.72
N ASN A 533 -12.29 15.37 30.88
CA ASN A 533 -13.65 14.95 31.24
C ASN A 533 -14.72 15.44 30.24
N ASP A 534 -14.50 16.59 29.64
CA ASP A 534 -15.36 17.24 28.65
C ASP A 534 -15.33 16.58 27.27
N VAL A 535 -14.42 15.63 27.02
CA VAL A 535 -14.26 15.03 25.68
C VAL A 535 -14.61 13.54 25.62
N PHE A 536 -14.82 12.86 26.76
CA PHE A 536 -15.15 11.42 26.76
C PHE A 536 -16.43 11.07 26.02
N SER A 537 -17.39 11.98 25.98
CA SER A 537 -18.68 11.77 25.32
C SER A 537 -18.67 12.10 23.83
N LEU A 538 -17.56 12.61 23.30
CA LEU A 538 -17.47 12.96 21.88
C LEU A 538 -17.35 11.72 21.00
N HIS A 539 -17.72 11.86 19.74
CA HIS A 539 -17.58 10.78 18.77
C HIS A 539 -16.11 10.52 18.42
N ILE A 540 -15.80 9.31 17.95
CA ILE A 540 -14.43 8.94 17.57
C ILE A 540 -13.95 9.84 16.42
N SER A 541 -14.84 10.17 15.49
CA SER A 541 -14.55 11.13 14.41
C SER A 541 -14.03 12.48 14.91
N GLU A 542 -14.52 12.99 16.04
CA GLU A 542 -14.03 14.25 16.62
C GLU A 542 -12.62 14.12 17.20
N HIS A 543 -12.32 12.98 17.85
CA HIS A 543 -10.98 12.67 18.32
C HIS A 543 -10.00 12.50 17.16
N VAL A 544 -10.43 11.82 16.10
CA VAL A 544 -9.65 11.62 14.87
C VAL A 544 -9.35 12.95 14.19
N ALA A 545 -10.33 13.86 14.07
CA ALA A 545 -10.11 15.18 13.47
C ALA A 545 -9.00 15.96 14.18
N ARG A 546 -8.97 15.92 15.53
CA ARG A 546 -7.91 16.54 16.31
C ARG A 546 -6.60 15.76 16.24
N GLY A 547 -6.64 14.43 16.30
CA GLY A 547 -5.46 13.56 16.21
C GLY A 547 -4.72 13.67 14.87
N THR A 548 -5.45 13.95 13.79
CA THR A 548 -4.90 14.07 12.42
C THR A 548 -3.85 15.17 12.27
N VAL A 549 -3.93 16.23 13.08
CA VAL A 549 -2.98 17.35 13.05
C VAL A 549 -1.94 17.28 14.16
N MET A 550 -1.96 16.24 14.99
CA MET A 550 -1.06 16.07 16.12
C MET A 550 0.02 15.04 15.79
N ASP A 551 1.27 15.40 16.03
CA ASP A 551 2.41 14.49 15.87
C ASP A 551 2.78 13.86 17.22
N GLN A 552 3.39 12.66 17.24
CA GLN A 552 3.79 11.99 18.48
C GLN A 552 2.64 11.77 19.49
N VAL A 553 1.43 11.48 19.02
CA VAL A 553 0.29 11.13 19.91
C VAL A 553 0.60 9.86 20.69
N VAL A 554 0.99 8.77 20.01
CA VAL A 554 1.24 7.47 20.64
C VAL A 554 2.45 7.49 21.57
N PRO A 555 3.63 8.05 21.21
CA PRO A 555 4.76 8.15 22.13
C PRO A 555 4.40 8.89 23.42
N VAL A 556 3.70 10.01 23.32
CA VAL A 556 3.27 10.79 24.49
C VAL A 556 2.27 10.01 25.33
N ALA A 557 1.28 9.37 24.70
CA ALA A 557 0.28 8.55 25.38
C ALA A 557 0.91 7.37 26.13
N VAL A 558 1.90 6.69 25.54
CA VAL A 558 2.63 5.59 26.20
C VAL A 558 3.28 6.08 27.49
N LEU A 559 3.98 7.22 27.46
CA LEU A 559 4.63 7.78 28.65
C LEU A 559 3.61 8.18 29.73
N ILE A 560 2.52 8.85 29.35
CA ILE A 560 1.43 9.21 30.27
C ILE A 560 0.83 7.97 30.93
N ALA A 561 0.59 6.91 30.14
CA ALA A 561 -0.01 5.67 30.62
C ALA A 561 0.86 4.91 31.64
N THR A 562 2.16 5.21 31.73
CA THR A 562 3.02 4.66 32.80
C THR A 562 2.70 5.22 34.20
N GLY A 563 1.91 6.29 34.28
CA GLY A 563 1.62 7.02 35.52
C GLY A 563 2.77 7.90 36.02
N LYS A 564 3.92 7.93 35.33
CA LYS A 564 5.12 8.68 35.73
C LYS A 564 5.25 10.05 35.07
N PHE A 565 4.40 10.37 34.09
CA PHE A 565 4.49 11.59 33.29
C PHE A 565 3.15 12.31 33.19
N SER A 566 3.18 13.64 33.27
CA SER A 566 2.12 14.51 32.76
C SER A 566 2.29 14.68 31.25
N VAL A 567 1.30 15.27 30.57
CA VAL A 567 1.45 15.61 29.14
C VAL A 567 2.70 16.47 28.90
N ALA A 568 2.91 17.49 29.74
CA ALA A 568 4.04 18.42 29.58
C ALA A 568 5.39 17.73 29.80
N SER A 569 5.52 16.88 30.83
CA SER A 569 6.79 16.19 31.09
C SER A 569 7.09 15.09 30.08
N ALA A 570 6.06 14.39 29.57
CA ALA A 570 6.21 13.42 28.49
C ALA A 570 6.72 14.07 27.20
N MET A 571 6.11 15.20 26.80
CA MET A 571 6.56 15.96 25.62
C MET A 571 7.98 16.50 25.79
N TYR A 572 8.36 16.94 26.99
CA TYR A 572 9.72 17.39 27.27
C TYR A 572 10.74 16.25 27.14
N ALA A 573 10.46 15.07 27.70
CA ALA A 573 11.34 13.91 27.62
C ALA A 573 11.60 13.46 26.17
N LEU A 574 10.57 13.51 25.32
CA LEU A 574 10.66 13.13 23.90
C LEU A 574 11.44 14.12 23.03
N LYS A 575 11.80 15.31 23.54
CA LYS A 575 12.71 16.22 22.84
C LYS A 575 14.16 15.77 22.90
N THR A 576 14.53 15.04 23.95
CA THR A 576 15.93 14.66 24.24
C THR A 576 16.18 13.16 24.12
N SER A 577 15.14 12.34 24.00
CA SER A 577 15.27 10.89 23.95
C SER A 577 14.16 10.26 23.12
N THR A 578 14.43 9.07 22.58
CA THR A 578 13.39 8.28 21.89
C THR A 578 12.48 7.61 22.92
N VAL A 579 11.22 7.35 22.54
CA VAL A 579 10.28 6.60 23.40
C VAL A 579 10.83 5.22 23.78
N SER A 580 11.54 4.55 22.86
CA SER A 580 12.19 3.27 23.12
C SER A 580 13.24 3.39 24.24
N GLN A 581 14.13 4.39 24.16
CA GLN A 581 15.13 4.60 25.22
C GLN A 581 14.48 4.87 26.58
N ILE A 582 13.46 5.74 26.62
CA ILE A 582 12.75 6.05 27.87
C ILE A 582 12.09 4.79 28.45
N LEU A 583 11.45 3.96 27.62
CA LEU A 583 10.84 2.72 28.08
C LEU A 583 11.87 1.70 28.61
N LYS A 584 13.07 1.65 28.03
CA LYS A 584 14.19 0.85 28.54
C LYS A 584 14.65 1.34 29.92
N ASP A 585 14.84 2.65 30.06
CA ASP A 585 15.25 3.26 31.33
C ASP A 585 14.21 3.02 32.44
N LEU A 586 12.94 2.88 32.06
CA LEU A 586 11.83 2.53 32.98
C LEU A 586 11.70 1.03 33.24
N GLY A 587 12.48 0.16 32.59
CA GLY A 587 12.41 -1.30 32.71
C GLY A 587 11.15 -1.92 32.10
N LEU A 588 10.47 -1.22 31.19
CA LEU A 588 9.23 -1.69 30.56
C LEU A 588 9.50 -2.57 29.33
N ILE A 589 10.65 -2.40 28.71
CA ILE A 589 11.17 -3.18 27.59
C ILE A 589 12.66 -3.46 27.79
N GLU A 590 13.18 -4.49 27.11
CA GLU A 590 14.59 -4.92 27.17
C GLU A 590 15.52 -4.10 26.25
#